data_AF-A0A7S4S3D9-F1
#
_entry.id   AF-A0A7S4S3D9-F1
#
_cell.length_a   1.000
_cell.length_b   1.000
_cell.length_c   1.000
_cell.angle_alpha   90.00
_cell.angle_beta   90.00
_cell.angle_gamma   90.00
#
_symmetry.space_group_name_H-M   'P 1'
#
loop_
_entity.id
_entity.type
_entity.pdbx_description
1 polymer ?
#
loop_
_entity_poly.entity_id
_entity_poly.type
_entity_poly.pdbx_seq_one_letter_code
_entity_poly.pdbx_strand_id
1 'polypeptide(L)'
;WGSEYHKDFALLERCSLLAPGAVLVADNILKTGAPVFLWHVLTSSDFRTRVVPVQEVGSLTEDWMSVSVCRRTSAGAGAQGGSGDAAHAAGDPRGSWPGLPPQLLSLHRESERMREKVIGPGGSVPVEEQAAFAEEMRRAFDSVGLALP
;
A
#
# COMPACT_ATOMS: atom_id res chain seq x y z
N TRP A 1 -4.27 10.44 0.73
CA TRP A 1 -5.25 9.43 0.31
C TRP A 1 -4.51 8.16 -0.03
N GLY A 2 -4.95 7.00 0.47
CA GLY A 2 -4.16 5.76 0.39
C GLY A 2 -3.85 5.30 -1.04
N SER A 3 -4.70 5.65 -2.01
CA SER A 3 -4.49 5.34 -3.43
C SER A 3 -3.18 5.89 -4.00
N GLU A 4 -2.64 6.98 -3.45
CA GLU A 4 -1.40 7.58 -3.94
C GLU A 4 -0.13 6.95 -3.34
N TYR A 5 -0.24 6.22 -2.23
CA TYR A 5 0.92 5.77 -1.45
C TYR A 5 1.91 4.92 -2.25
N HIS A 6 1.39 4.11 -3.19
CA HIS A 6 2.24 3.28 -4.04
C HIS A 6 3.17 4.10 -4.95
N LYS A 7 2.76 5.31 -5.37
CA LYS A 7 3.57 6.19 -6.22
C LYS A 7 4.73 6.78 -5.43
N ASP A 8 4.44 7.32 -4.26
CA ASP A 8 5.46 7.88 -3.35
C ASP A 8 6.43 6.78 -2.92
N PHE A 9 5.90 5.61 -2.59
CA PHE A 9 6.71 4.45 -2.24
C PHE A 9 7.62 4.00 -3.40
N ALA A 10 7.11 3.93 -4.64
CA ALA A 10 7.94 3.63 -5.82
C ALA A 10 9.07 4.66 -6.02
N LEU A 11 8.84 5.94 -5.68
CA LEU A 11 9.90 6.96 -5.69
C LEU A 11 10.95 6.69 -4.62
N LEU A 12 10.56 6.33 -3.39
CA LEU A 12 11.49 5.96 -2.33
C LEU A 12 12.37 4.77 -2.74
N GLU A 13 11.79 3.77 -3.40
CA GLU A 13 12.54 2.61 -3.91
C GLU A 13 13.51 3.01 -5.03
N ARG A 14 13.05 3.76 -6.04
CA ARG A 14 13.87 4.17 -7.19
C ARG A 14 15.02 5.10 -6.80
N CYS A 15 14.83 5.92 -5.78
CA CYS A 15 15.86 6.83 -5.27
C CYS A 15 16.78 6.16 -4.22
N SER A 16 16.62 4.86 -3.94
CA SER A 16 17.40 4.13 -2.94
C SER A 16 17.37 4.79 -1.55
N LEU A 17 16.22 5.36 -1.16
CA LEU A 17 16.05 6.08 0.10
C LEU A 17 15.68 5.15 1.28
N LEU A 18 15.51 3.85 1.02
CA LEU A 18 15.16 2.85 2.03
C LEU A 18 16.38 2.00 2.40
N ALA A 19 17.01 2.31 3.53
CA ALA A 19 18.08 1.49 4.10
C ALA A 19 17.52 0.25 4.84
N PRO A 20 18.30 -0.82 5.02
CA PRO A 20 17.94 -1.89 5.95
C PRO A 20 17.64 -1.32 7.35
N GLY A 21 16.53 -1.77 7.93
CA GLY A 21 16.03 -1.28 9.22
C GLY A 21 15.16 -0.02 9.12
N ALA A 22 15.06 0.63 7.95
CA ALA A 22 14.12 1.72 7.76
C ALA A 22 12.68 1.24 8.04
N VAL A 23 11.89 2.09 8.69
CA VAL A 23 10.50 1.79 9.06
C VAL A 23 9.57 2.67 8.26
N LEU A 24 8.68 2.05 7.51
CA LEU A 24 7.57 2.70 6.83
C LEU A 24 6.30 2.53 7.66
N VAL A 25 5.63 3.64 7.92
CA VAL A 25 4.34 3.66 8.59
C VAL A 25 3.35 4.33 7.66
N ALA A 26 2.28 3.63 7.31
CA ALA A 26 1.20 4.17 6.48
C ALA A 26 -0.11 4.06 7.26
N ASP A 27 -0.72 5.22 7.52
CA ASP A 27 -2.03 5.37 8.15
C ASP A 27 -3.14 5.30 7.09
N ASN A 28 -4.39 5.12 7.50
CA ASN A 28 -5.58 5.12 6.64
C ASN A 28 -5.49 4.13 5.46
N ILE A 29 -4.97 2.93 5.71
CA ILE A 29 -4.81 1.91 4.66
C ILE A 29 -6.06 1.05 4.46
N LEU A 30 -7.04 1.08 5.38
CA LEU A 30 -8.33 0.41 5.24
C LEU A 30 -9.40 1.40 4.73
N LYS A 31 -9.58 2.54 5.39
CA LYS A 31 -10.54 3.59 5.00
C LYS A 31 -9.80 4.71 4.27
N THR A 32 -10.33 5.13 3.13
CA THR A 32 -9.60 5.72 1.98
C THR A 32 -8.74 4.72 1.20
N GLY A 33 -8.18 3.68 1.83
CA GLY A 33 -7.69 2.47 1.16
C GLY A 33 -6.35 2.60 0.44
N ALA A 34 -5.41 1.69 0.72
CA ALA A 34 -4.12 1.62 0.04
C ALA A 34 -3.81 0.23 -0.55
N PRO A 35 -4.73 -0.41 -1.31
CA PRO A 35 -4.62 -1.84 -1.67
C PRO A 35 -3.34 -2.19 -2.43
N VAL A 36 -2.88 -1.32 -3.33
CA VAL A 36 -1.66 -1.54 -4.13
C VAL A 36 -0.40 -1.48 -3.26
N PHE A 37 -0.29 -0.42 -2.45
CA PHE A 37 0.83 -0.27 -1.52
C PHE A 37 0.85 -1.44 -0.52
N LEU A 38 -0.31 -1.76 0.06
CA LEU A 38 -0.45 -2.80 1.07
C LEU A 38 -0.11 -4.19 0.50
N TRP A 39 -0.57 -4.51 -0.71
CA TRP A 39 -0.17 -5.73 -1.42
C TRP A 39 1.34 -5.85 -1.54
N HIS A 40 2.02 -4.78 -1.98
CA HIS A 40 3.47 -4.80 -2.18
C HIS A 40 4.23 -5.06 -0.88
N VAL A 41 3.92 -4.32 0.19
CA VAL A 41 4.64 -4.49 1.46
C VAL A 41 4.31 -5.80 2.18
N LEU A 42 3.18 -6.44 1.87
CA LEU A 42 2.81 -7.75 2.43
C LEU A 42 3.41 -8.93 1.67
N THR A 43 3.59 -8.81 0.36
CA THR A 43 4.05 -9.92 -0.50
C THR A 43 5.54 -9.87 -0.83
N SER A 44 6.17 -8.70 -0.70
CA SER A 44 7.60 -8.55 -0.88
C SER A 44 8.39 -9.12 0.31
N SER A 45 9.41 -9.93 0.01
CA SER A 45 10.39 -10.40 1.01
C SER A 45 11.27 -9.28 1.56
N ASP A 46 11.31 -8.13 0.89
CA ASP A 46 12.07 -6.95 1.30
C ASP A 46 11.48 -6.26 2.53
N PHE A 47 10.28 -6.63 2.96
CA PHE A 47 9.62 -6.01 4.11
C PHE A 47 9.17 -7.06 5.13
N ARG A 48 9.27 -6.69 6.41
CA ARG A 48 8.49 -7.32 7.47
C ARG A 48 7.34 -6.40 7.80
N THR A 49 6.13 -6.78 7.40
CA THR A 49 4.95 -5.94 7.59
C THR A 49 4.05 -6.50 8.68
N ARG A 50 3.51 -5.59 9.51
CA ARG A 50 2.40 -5.85 10.40
C ARG A 50 1.30 -4.83 10.13
N VAL A 51 0.08 -5.30 9.94
CA VAL A 51 -1.12 -4.47 9.92
C VAL A 51 -1.65 -4.37 11.35
N VAL A 52 -1.98 -3.16 11.78
CA VAL A 52 -2.45 -2.84 13.12
C VAL A 52 -3.81 -2.18 12.99
N PRO A 53 -4.88 -2.75 13.59
CA PRO A 53 -6.15 -2.07 13.68
C PRO A 53 -6.02 -0.88 14.64
N VAL A 54 -6.53 0.26 14.21
CA VAL A 54 -6.52 1.52 14.95
C VAL A 54 -7.93 2.10 14.95
N GLN A 55 -8.25 2.89 15.96
CA GLN A 55 -9.47 3.66 15.98
C GLN A 55 -9.22 5.02 15.31
N GLU A 56 -10.06 5.38 14.34
CA GLU A 56 -9.95 6.67 13.67
C GLU A 56 -10.17 7.82 14.65
N VAL A 57 -9.33 8.86 14.55
CA VAL A 57 -9.39 10.01 15.47
C VAL A 57 -10.73 10.73 15.32
N GLY A 58 -11.47 10.83 16.42
CA GLY A 58 -12.78 11.49 16.42
C GLY A 58 -13.92 10.62 15.90
N SER A 59 -13.67 9.33 15.64
CA SER A 59 -14.69 8.36 15.26
C SER A 59 -14.64 7.10 16.12
N LEU A 60 -15.74 6.34 16.16
CA LEU A 60 -15.78 4.98 16.73
C LEU A 60 -15.44 3.89 15.71
N THR A 61 -15.06 4.30 14.51
CA THR A 61 -14.83 3.41 13.40
C THR A 61 -13.39 2.91 13.35
N GLU A 62 -13.22 1.61 13.14
CA GLU A 62 -11.90 1.00 12.93
C GLU A 62 -11.33 1.43 11.57
N ASP A 63 -10.03 1.72 11.54
CA ASP A 63 -9.18 1.83 10.36
C ASP A 63 -7.92 0.98 10.59
N TRP A 64 -7.03 0.90 9.62
CA TRP A 64 -5.78 0.18 9.73
C TRP A 64 -4.58 1.11 9.49
N MET A 65 -3.47 0.71 10.10
CA MET A 65 -2.14 1.23 9.84
C MET A 65 -1.20 0.06 9.52
N SER A 66 -0.31 0.20 8.53
CA SER A 66 0.79 -0.75 8.32
C SER A 66 2.07 -0.23 8.93
N VAL A 67 2.82 -1.13 9.57
CA VAL A 67 4.22 -0.92 9.97
C VAL A 67 5.09 -1.92 9.23
N SER A 68 5.92 -1.42 8.32
CA SER A 68 6.77 -2.23 7.43
C SER A 68 8.24 -1.91 7.65
N VAL A 69 8.99 -2.90 8.15
CA VAL A 69 10.45 -2.78 8.37
C VAL A 69 11.18 -3.27 7.12
N CYS A 70 11.96 -2.40 6.50
CA CYS A 70 12.81 -2.72 5.35
C CYS A 70 13.90 -3.71 5.76
N ARG A 71 13.97 -4.83 5.02
CA ARG A 71 14.95 -5.91 5.17
C ARG A 71 15.99 -5.94 4.06
N ARG A 72 15.88 -5.04 3.07
CA ARG A 72 16.82 -4.99 1.94
C ARG A 72 18.23 -4.97 2.48
N THR A 73 18.99 -6.02 2.17
CA THR A 73 20.42 -5.98 2.43
C THR A 73 20.98 -4.87 1.55
N SER A 74 21.85 -4.03 2.10
CA SER A 74 22.57 -3.02 1.32
C SER A 74 23.47 -3.76 0.34
N ALA A 75 22.94 -4.22 -0.79
CA ALA A 75 23.74 -4.69 -1.89
C ALA A 75 24.52 -3.46 -2.39
N GLY A 76 25.78 -3.41 -1.96
CA GLY A 76 26.81 -2.40 -2.14
C GLY A 76 26.45 -1.16 -2.97
N ALA A 77 26.67 0.01 -2.36
CA ALA A 77 26.82 1.30 -3.03
C ALA A 77 28.08 1.37 -3.94
N GLY A 78 28.46 0.27 -4.61
CA GLY A 78 29.68 0.16 -5.40
C GLY A 78 29.78 -1.17 -6.15
N ALA A 79 28.98 -1.36 -7.19
CA ALA A 79 29.28 -2.32 -8.25
C ALA A 79 28.70 -1.82 -9.58
N GLN A 80 29.52 -1.08 -10.32
CA GLN A 80 29.35 -0.93 -11.76
C GLN A 80 29.73 -2.26 -12.44
N GLY A 81 28.84 -2.80 -13.26
CA GLY A 81 29.14 -3.86 -14.24
C GLY A 81 28.85 -5.29 -13.76
N GLY A 82 27.79 -5.89 -14.31
CA GLY A 82 27.52 -7.31 -14.17
C GLY A 82 26.07 -7.68 -14.50
N SER A 83 25.83 -8.13 -15.72
CA SER A 83 24.61 -8.80 -16.15
C SER A 83 24.34 -10.07 -15.34
N GLY A 84 23.12 -10.25 -14.83
CA GLY A 84 22.65 -11.53 -14.30
C GLY A 84 21.68 -11.42 -13.13
N ASP A 85 20.39 -11.50 -13.48
CA ASP A 85 19.28 -12.09 -12.71
C ASP A 85 18.73 -11.42 -11.43
N ALA A 86 17.42 -11.13 -11.52
CA ALA A 86 16.50 -10.66 -10.48
C ALA A 86 16.80 -9.27 -9.88
N ALA A 87 16.74 -8.23 -10.73
CA ALA A 87 16.40 -6.91 -10.23
C ALA A 87 15.06 -7.01 -9.48
N HIS A 88 15.09 -6.82 -8.16
CA HIS A 88 13.91 -6.61 -7.33
C HIS A 88 13.00 -5.64 -8.09
N ALA A 89 11.84 -6.11 -8.53
CA ALA A 89 10.96 -5.34 -9.39
C ALA A 89 10.39 -4.19 -8.56
N ALA A 90 11.12 -3.06 -8.55
CA ALA A 90 10.61 -1.79 -8.07
C ALA A 90 9.28 -1.54 -8.78
N GLY A 91 8.24 -1.18 -8.02
CA GLY A 91 6.94 -0.97 -8.61
C GLY A 91 6.99 0.11 -9.70
N ASP A 92 6.24 -0.08 -10.78
CA ASP A 92 6.07 1.00 -11.75
C ASP A 92 5.24 2.12 -11.06
N PRO A 93 5.75 3.36 -10.98
CA PRO A 93 4.96 4.49 -10.49
C PRO A 93 3.68 4.75 -11.32
N ARG A 94 3.54 4.12 -12.49
CA ARG A 94 2.31 4.10 -13.31
C ARG A 94 1.30 3.02 -12.91
N GLY A 95 1.54 2.30 -11.80
CA GLY A 95 0.58 1.36 -11.22
C GLY A 95 0.67 -0.09 -11.71
N SER A 96 1.73 -0.46 -12.46
CA SER A 96 2.00 -1.86 -12.79
C SER A 96 2.82 -2.50 -11.68
N TRP A 97 2.14 -3.19 -10.78
CA TRP A 97 2.77 -3.96 -9.70
C TRP A 97 2.74 -5.44 -10.07
N PRO A 98 3.90 -6.11 -10.19
CA PRO A 98 3.95 -7.51 -10.57
C PRO A 98 3.08 -8.37 -9.65
N GLY A 99 2.24 -9.20 -10.25
CA GLY A 99 1.39 -10.14 -9.53
C GLY A 99 0.21 -9.52 -8.76
N LEU A 100 -0.09 -8.22 -8.92
CA LEU A 100 -1.24 -7.59 -8.28
C LEU A 100 -2.56 -8.28 -8.72
N PRO A 101 -3.33 -8.86 -7.79
CA PRO A 101 -4.60 -9.50 -8.11
C PRO A 101 -5.62 -8.49 -8.68
N PRO A 102 -6.43 -8.89 -9.69
CA PRO A 102 -7.43 -8.00 -10.31
C PRO A 102 -8.40 -7.35 -9.31
N GLN A 103 -8.77 -8.06 -8.25
CA GLN A 103 -9.67 -7.57 -7.20
C GLN A 103 -9.06 -6.39 -6.43
N LEU A 104 -7.75 -6.46 -6.11
CA LEU A 104 -7.04 -5.35 -5.46
C LEU A 104 -6.84 -4.16 -6.41
N LEU A 105 -6.68 -4.41 -7.71
CA LEU A 105 -6.66 -3.35 -8.71
C LEU A 105 -8.03 -2.65 -8.84
N SER A 106 -9.14 -3.39 -8.77
CA SER A 106 -10.48 -2.80 -8.74
C SER A 106 -10.67 -1.90 -7.51
N LEU A 107 -10.26 -2.36 -6.33
CA LEU A 107 -10.28 -1.56 -5.11
C LEU A 107 -9.40 -0.31 -5.20
N HIS A 108 -8.27 -0.37 -5.91
CA HIS A 108 -7.45 0.80 -6.15
C HIS A 108 -8.19 1.87 -6.96
N ARG A 109 -8.85 1.46 -8.05
CA ARG A 109 -9.67 2.37 -8.88
C ARG A 109 -10.82 2.97 -8.09
N GLU A 110 -11.42 2.15 -7.22
CA GLU A 110 -12.51 2.61 -6.35
C GLU A 110 -12.01 3.63 -5.31
N SER A 111 -10.84 3.40 -4.74
CA SER A 111 -10.18 4.37 -3.86
C SER A 111 -9.86 5.69 -4.57
N GLU A 112 -9.39 5.66 -5.82
CA GLU A 112 -9.22 6.87 -6.65
C GLU A 112 -10.56 7.59 -6.90
N ARG A 113 -11.64 6.85 -7.20
CA ARG A 113 -12.97 7.45 -7.39
C ARG A 113 -13.45 8.14 -6.11
N MET A 114 -13.26 7.52 -4.94
CA MET A 114 -13.58 8.14 -3.65
C MET A 114 -12.71 9.38 -3.39
N ARG A 115 -11.43 9.35 -3.76
CA ARG A 115 -10.51 10.49 -3.67
C ARG A 115 -10.99 11.67 -4.50
N GLU A 116 -11.36 11.42 -5.75
CA GLU A 116 -11.87 12.45 -6.67
C GLU A 116 -13.12 13.14 -6.12
N LYS A 117 -14.04 12.38 -5.50
CA LYS A 117 -15.19 12.94 -4.80
C LYS A 117 -14.80 13.90 -3.70
N VAL A 118 -13.80 13.57 -2.88
CA VAL A 118 -13.35 14.43 -1.77
C VAL A 118 -12.64 15.69 -2.26
N ILE A 119 -11.86 15.59 -3.34
CA ILE A 119 -11.15 16.75 -3.91
C ILE A 119 -12.13 17.74 -4.60
N GLY A 120 -13.28 17.26 -5.05
CA GLY A 120 -14.31 18.10 -5.71
C GLY A 120 -14.94 19.16 -4.80
N PRO A 121 -15.63 20.18 -5.37
CA PRO A 121 -16.33 21.20 -4.59
C PRO A 121 -17.40 20.61 -3.66
N GLY A 122 -17.30 20.88 -2.36
CA GLY A 122 -18.18 20.26 -1.35
C GLY A 122 -17.94 18.76 -1.15
N GLY A 123 -16.76 18.29 -1.56
CA GLY A 123 -16.40 16.88 -1.62
C GLY A 123 -16.39 16.19 -0.27
N SER A 124 -17.12 15.09 -0.20
CA SER A 124 -17.08 14.15 0.92
C SER A 124 -17.44 12.76 0.41
N VAL A 125 -17.10 11.74 1.19
CA VAL A 125 -17.56 10.37 0.95
C VAL A 125 -18.39 9.95 2.15
N PRO A 126 -19.66 9.53 1.96
CA PRO A 126 -20.53 9.09 3.04
C PRO A 126 -19.88 7.97 3.89
N VAL A 127 -20.19 7.95 5.19
CA VAL A 127 -19.63 6.97 6.13
C VAL A 127 -19.99 5.53 5.71
N GLU A 128 -21.20 5.33 5.19
CA GLU A 128 -21.68 4.04 4.70
C GLU A 128 -20.89 3.56 3.49
N GLU A 129 -20.50 4.49 2.60
CA GLU A 129 -19.66 4.19 1.43
C GLU A 129 -18.24 3.82 1.87
N GLN A 130 -17.68 4.52 2.86
CA GLN A 130 -16.38 4.17 3.44
C GLN A 130 -16.41 2.82 4.16
N ALA A 131 -17.50 2.51 4.86
CA ALA A 131 -17.67 1.23 5.54
C ALA A 131 -17.80 0.07 4.54
N ALA A 132 -18.59 0.24 3.48
CA ALA A 132 -18.71 -0.75 2.41
C ALA A 132 -17.36 -1.03 1.73
N PHE A 133 -16.60 0.04 1.44
CA PHE A 133 -15.26 -0.07 0.87
C PHE A 133 -14.30 -0.84 1.81
N ALA A 134 -14.33 -0.55 3.11
CA ALA A 134 -13.51 -1.25 4.11
C ALA A 134 -13.84 -2.75 4.18
N GLU A 135 -15.12 -3.13 4.13
CA GLU A 135 -15.53 -4.54 4.08
C GLU A 135 -15.04 -5.25 2.82
N GLU A 136 -15.08 -4.56 1.67
CA GLU A 136 -14.57 -5.11 0.41
C GLU A 136 -13.05 -5.27 0.44
N MET A 137 -12.31 -4.31 1.03
CA MET A 137 -10.88 -4.42 1.28
C MET A 137 -10.54 -5.69 2.06
N ARG A 138 -11.21 -5.95 3.19
CA ARG A 138 -10.99 -7.17 3.99
C ARG A 138 -11.19 -8.43 3.16
N ARG A 139 -12.37 -8.54 2.52
CA ARG A 139 -12.72 -9.71 1.70
C ARG A 139 -11.73 -9.94 0.56
N ALA A 140 -11.26 -8.88 -0.08
CA ALA A 140 -10.32 -9.00 -1.18
C ALA A 140 -8.94 -9.51 -0.71
N PHE A 141 -8.42 -9.01 0.42
CA PHE A 141 -7.18 -9.50 1.00
C PHE A 141 -7.31 -10.95 1.50
N ASP A 142 -8.43 -11.31 2.13
CA ASP A 142 -8.72 -12.69 2.51
C ASP A 142 -8.75 -13.61 1.30
N SER A 143 -9.36 -13.18 0.19
CA SER A 143 -9.50 -13.99 -1.04
C SER A 143 -8.16 -14.33 -1.71
N VAL A 144 -7.11 -13.57 -1.41
CA VAL A 144 -5.74 -13.79 -1.93
C VAL A 144 -4.82 -14.44 -0.90
N GLY A 145 -5.40 -14.96 0.20
CA GLY A 145 -4.68 -15.68 1.25
C GLY A 145 -3.96 -14.77 2.25
N LEU A 146 -4.27 -13.47 2.28
CA LEU A 146 -3.73 -12.50 3.21
C LEU A 146 -4.79 -12.14 4.25
N ALA A 147 -5.00 -13.00 5.23
CA ALA A 147 -5.91 -12.74 6.33
C ALA A 147 -5.39 -11.58 7.20
N LEU A 148 -6.01 -10.42 7.06
CA LEU A 148 -5.70 -9.22 7.84
C LEU A 148 -6.62 -9.13 9.08
N PRO A 149 -6.30 -8.28 10.07
CA PRO A 149 -7.03 -8.19 11.34
C PRO A 149 -8.54 -7.94 11.22
#